data_AF-A0A370QEM6-F1
#
_entry.id   AF-A0A370QEM6-F1
#
_cell.length_a   1.000
_cell.length_b   1.000
_cell.length_c   1.000
_cell.angle_alpha   90.00
_cell.angle_beta   90.00
_cell.angle_gamma   90.00
#
_symmetry.space_group_name_H-M   'P 1'
#
loop_
_entity.id
_entity.type
_entity.pdbx_description
1 polymer ?
#
loop_
_entity_poly.entity_id
_entity_poly.type
_entity_poly.pdbx_seq_one_letter_code
_entity_poly.pdbx_strand_id
1 'polypeptide(L)'
;MSVMTSPAEALEQYRSASQNWQDFRKERESTRAQLRDLLASADKPKDYPGQVDMLRERLAVLEWQINCTARDSLYTQRLVLDACVEDALEAFMTANGPALAGALAPCLNGAPTVKRTWYQCQNLECSCTFTALESVENIIMKPQKKPAQVEASTGRQPQTLGRYGSASRLSNRQQIPA
;
A
#
# COMPACT_ATOMS: atom_id res chain seq x y z
N MET A 1 10.17 -20.94 -4.93
CA MET A 1 8.98 -21.67 -5.37
C MET A 1 7.83 -21.16 -4.52
N SER A 2 6.92 -20.36 -5.10
CA SER A 2 5.72 -19.91 -4.38
C SER A 2 4.81 -21.14 -4.26
N VAL A 3 4.53 -21.58 -3.03
CA VAL A 3 3.54 -22.64 -2.83
C VAL A 3 2.19 -22.01 -3.17
N MET A 4 1.63 -22.34 -4.34
CA MET A 4 0.26 -21.95 -4.67
C MET A 4 -0.64 -22.66 -3.66
N THR A 5 -1.26 -21.88 -2.79
CA THR A 5 -2.22 -22.37 -1.81
C THR A 5 -3.48 -22.73 -2.56
N SER A 6 -3.97 -23.96 -2.39
CA SER A 6 -5.23 -24.34 -3.04
C SER A 6 -6.39 -23.51 -2.46
N PRO A 7 -7.47 -23.25 -3.23
CA PRO A 7 -8.63 -22.54 -2.72
C PRO A 7 -9.23 -23.18 -1.45
N ALA A 8 -9.20 -24.51 -1.37
CA ALA A 8 -9.69 -25.26 -0.22
C ALA A 8 -8.83 -25.04 1.04
N GLU A 9 -7.50 -25.04 0.88
CA GLU A 9 -6.58 -24.78 1.98
C GLU A 9 -6.70 -23.33 2.47
N ALA A 10 -6.76 -22.36 1.55
CA ALA A 10 -6.97 -20.95 1.90
C ALA A 10 -8.30 -20.75 2.66
N LEU A 11 -9.36 -21.46 2.26
CA LEU A 11 -10.67 -21.38 2.93
C LEU A 11 -10.60 -21.92 4.36
N GLU A 12 -9.86 -23.00 4.59
CA GLU A 12 -9.70 -23.57 5.93
C GLU A 12 -8.88 -22.65 6.84
N GLN A 13 -7.81 -22.04 6.30
CA GLN A 13 -7.06 -21.01 7.01
C GLN A 13 -7.95 -19.82 7.41
N TYR A 14 -8.80 -19.33 6.51
CA TYR A 14 -9.75 -18.27 6.81
C TYR A 14 -10.76 -18.66 7.91
N ARG A 15 -11.30 -19.88 7.85
CA ARG A 15 -12.24 -20.39 8.87
C ARG A 15 -11.59 -20.47 10.24
N SER A 16 -10.38 -21.03 10.32
CA SER A 16 -9.66 -21.14 11.60
C SER A 16 -9.32 -19.77 12.20
N ALA A 17 -8.81 -18.82 11.39
CA ALA A 17 -8.55 -17.45 11.83
C ALA A 17 -9.82 -16.74 12.32
N SER A 18 -10.93 -16.91 11.60
CA SER A 18 -12.24 -16.36 11.98
C SER A 18 -12.77 -16.96 13.28
N GLN A 19 -12.59 -18.27 13.49
CA GLN A 19 -13.00 -18.96 14.70
C GLN A 19 -12.20 -18.46 15.91
N ASN A 20 -10.87 -18.38 15.79
CA ASN A 20 -9.99 -17.86 16.84
C ASN A 20 -10.40 -16.44 17.26
N TRP A 21 -10.70 -15.57 16.29
CA TRP A 21 -11.17 -14.21 16.58
C TRP A 21 -12.49 -14.17 17.35
N GLN A 22 -13.44 -15.04 17.00
CA GLN A 22 -14.70 -15.16 17.75
C GLN A 22 -14.47 -15.67 19.17
N ASP A 23 -13.58 -16.64 19.35
CA ASP A 23 -13.32 -17.23 20.66
C ASP A 23 -12.63 -16.24 21.59
N PHE A 24 -11.68 -15.43 21.11
CA PHE A 24 -11.11 -14.35 21.91
C PHE A 24 -12.14 -13.28 22.27
N ARG A 25 -13.13 -12.99 21.40
CA ARG A 25 -14.22 -12.07 21.73
C ARG A 25 -15.09 -12.61 22.86
N LYS A 26 -15.47 -13.89 22.80
CA LYS A 26 -16.24 -14.56 23.86
C LYS A 26 -15.46 -14.57 25.17
N GLU A 27 -14.16 -14.88 25.11
CA GLU A 27 -13.31 -14.87 26.30
C GLU A 27 -13.25 -13.48 26.92
N ARG A 28 -13.05 -12.42 26.12
CA ARG A 28 -13.06 -11.04 26.59
C ARG A 28 -14.37 -10.65 27.26
N GLU A 29 -15.51 -11.07 26.71
CA GLU A 29 -16.82 -10.83 27.32
C GLU A 29 -16.95 -11.52 28.68
N SER A 30 -16.50 -12.78 28.77
CA SER A 30 -16.46 -13.54 30.02
C SER A 30 -15.55 -12.89 31.07
N THR A 31 -14.30 -12.56 30.72
CA THR A 31 -13.35 -11.88 31.63
C THR A 31 -13.88 -10.52 32.07
N ARG A 32 -14.55 -9.78 31.18
CA ARG A 32 -15.17 -8.50 31.52
C ARG A 32 -16.35 -8.65 32.46
N ALA A 33 -17.16 -9.70 32.31
CA ALA A 33 -18.23 -10.03 33.25
C ALA A 33 -17.64 -10.38 34.63
N GLN A 34 -16.62 -11.26 34.68
CA GLN A 34 -15.93 -11.61 35.92
C GLN A 34 -15.37 -10.40 36.65
N LEU A 35 -14.71 -9.47 35.93
CA LEU A 35 -14.22 -8.24 36.53
C LEU A 35 -15.36 -7.38 37.07
N ARG A 36 -16.46 -7.26 36.34
CA ARG A 36 -17.64 -6.50 36.78
C ARG A 36 -18.22 -7.09 38.07
N ASP A 37 -18.36 -8.40 38.11
CA ASP A 37 -18.94 -9.11 39.25
C ASP A 37 -18.03 -9.00 40.48
N LEU A 38 -16.71 -9.13 40.31
CA LEU A 38 -15.72 -8.94 41.37
C LEU A 38 -15.72 -7.50 41.92
N LEU A 39 -15.89 -6.49 41.06
CA LEU A 39 -15.98 -5.10 41.49
C LEU A 39 -17.32 -4.78 42.19
N ALA A 40 -18.38 -5.52 41.87
CA ALA A 40 -19.71 -5.34 42.45
C ALA A 40 -19.93 -6.17 43.73
N SER A 41 -19.07 -7.16 44.02
CA SER A 41 -19.23 -8.03 45.18
C SER A 41 -19.02 -7.25 46.50
N ALA A 42 -19.91 -7.48 47.46
CA ALA A 42 -19.77 -6.90 48.81
C ALA A 42 -18.64 -7.59 49.59
N ASP A 43 -18.52 -8.91 49.43
CA ASP A 43 -17.43 -9.71 50.01
C ASP A 43 -16.26 -9.75 49.04
N LYS A 44 -15.11 -9.24 49.51
CA LYS A 44 -13.88 -9.20 48.72
C LYS A 44 -12.96 -10.35 49.12
N PRO A 45 -12.45 -11.14 48.15
CA PRO A 45 -11.50 -12.20 48.45
C PRO A 45 -10.21 -11.63 49.04
N LYS A 46 -9.45 -12.49 49.73
CA LYS A 46 -8.20 -12.12 50.42
C LYS A 46 -7.14 -11.51 49.48
N ASP A 47 -7.12 -11.95 48.22
CA ASP A 47 -6.27 -11.41 47.16
C ASP A 47 -7.09 -10.64 46.10
N TYR A 48 -8.04 -9.83 46.57
CA TYR A 48 -8.82 -8.95 45.71
C TYR A 48 -7.99 -8.06 44.77
N PRO A 49 -6.95 -7.32 45.23
CA PRO A 49 -6.21 -6.44 44.33
C PRO A 49 -5.47 -7.21 43.24
N GLY A 50 -4.83 -8.34 43.57
CA GLY A 50 -4.15 -9.19 42.59
C GLY A 50 -5.10 -9.75 41.53
N GLN A 51 -6.29 -10.18 41.94
CA GLN A 51 -7.31 -10.66 40.99
C GLN A 51 -7.82 -9.58 40.06
N VAL A 52 -8.05 -8.36 40.57
CA VAL A 52 -8.49 -7.22 39.75
C VAL A 52 -7.42 -6.84 38.73
N ASP A 53 -6.16 -6.78 39.14
CA ASP A 53 -5.05 -6.44 38.25
C ASP A 53 -4.85 -7.52 37.18
N MET A 54 -4.87 -8.80 37.56
CA MET A 54 -4.77 -9.91 36.63
C MET A 54 -5.88 -9.89 35.58
N LEU A 55 -7.14 -9.67 35.99
CA LEU A 55 -8.26 -9.58 35.05
C LEU A 55 -8.14 -8.39 34.09
N ARG A 56 -7.63 -7.24 34.56
CA ARG A 56 -7.38 -6.06 33.71
C ARG A 56 -6.26 -6.32 32.71
N GLU A 57 -5.16 -6.93 33.15
CA GLU A 57 -4.06 -7.33 32.27
C GLU A 57 -4.54 -8.33 31.22
N ARG A 58 -5.32 -9.34 31.64
CA ARG A 58 -5.91 -10.32 30.71
C ARG A 58 -6.79 -9.65 29.66
N LEU A 59 -7.61 -8.67 30.05
CA LEU A 59 -8.42 -7.89 29.10
C LEU A 59 -7.56 -7.12 28.08
N ALA A 60 -6.47 -6.50 28.51
CA ALA A 60 -5.54 -5.80 27.62
C ALA A 60 -4.88 -6.78 26.63
N VAL A 61 -4.46 -7.96 27.09
CA VAL A 61 -3.92 -9.02 26.23
C VAL A 61 -4.96 -9.49 25.22
N LEU A 62 -6.19 -9.76 25.66
CA LEU A 62 -7.27 -10.19 24.78
C LEU A 62 -7.61 -9.14 23.73
N GLU A 63 -7.59 -7.86 24.08
CA GLU A 63 -7.80 -6.77 23.11
C GLU A 63 -6.71 -6.76 22.03
N TRP A 64 -5.44 -6.95 22.42
CA TRP A 64 -4.35 -7.11 21.47
C TRP A 64 -4.52 -8.36 20.59
N GLN A 65 -4.85 -9.51 21.18
CA GLN A 65 -5.07 -10.77 20.43
C GLN A 65 -6.22 -10.66 19.43
N ILE A 66 -7.33 -9.99 19.80
CA ILE A 66 -8.45 -9.72 18.91
C ILE A 66 -8.01 -8.84 17.73
N ASN A 67 -7.19 -7.83 17.98
CA ASN A 67 -6.67 -6.99 16.89
C ASN A 67 -5.74 -7.76 15.95
N CYS A 68 -4.86 -8.60 16.50
CA CYS A 68 -3.98 -9.46 15.70
C CYS A 68 -4.77 -10.45 14.85
N THR A 69 -5.73 -11.16 15.44
CA THR A 69 -6.57 -12.14 14.71
C THR A 69 -7.55 -11.48 13.75
N ALA A 70 -8.01 -10.26 14.01
CA ALA A 70 -8.80 -9.50 13.04
C ALA A 70 -7.99 -9.14 11.79
N ARG A 71 -6.71 -8.80 11.96
CA ARG A 71 -5.80 -8.57 10.83
C ARG A 71 -5.57 -9.86 10.06
N ASP A 72 -5.36 -10.96 10.77
CA ASP A 72 -5.14 -12.27 10.18
C ASP A 72 -6.36 -12.80 9.41
N SER A 73 -7.58 -12.58 9.92
CA SER A 73 -8.81 -12.96 9.22
C SER A 73 -9.01 -12.18 7.91
N LEU A 74 -8.69 -10.88 7.88
CA LEU A 74 -8.71 -10.10 6.65
C LEU A 74 -7.66 -10.56 5.64
N TYR A 75 -6.46 -10.91 6.11
CA TYR A 75 -5.39 -11.43 5.26
C TYR A 75 -5.78 -12.77 4.64
N THR A 76 -6.25 -13.72 5.45
CA THR A 76 -6.69 -15.04 4.98
C THR A 76 -7.91 -14.96 4.08
N GLN A 77 -8.83 -14.02 4.32
CA GLN A 77 -9.94 -13.76 3.39
C GLN A 77 -9.44 -13.34 2.00
N ARG A 78 -8.41 -12.47 1.95
CA ARG A 78 -7.83 -12.04 0.68
C ARG A 78 -7.16 -13.20 -0.04
N LEU A 79 -6.45 -14.05 0.68
CA LEU A 79 -5.84 -15.26 0.12
C LEU A 79 -6.86 -16.17 -0.55
N VAL A 80 -8.05 -16.35 0.04
CA VAL A 80 -9.13 -17.16 -0.58
C VAL A 80 -9.54 -16.57 -1.93
N LEU A 81 -9.71 -15.24 -2.00
CA LEU A 81 -10.11 -14.58 -3.24
C LEU A 81 -9.03 -14.73 -4.31
N ASP A 82 -7.77 -14.50 -3.95
CA ASP A 82 -6.65 -14.60 -4.89
C ASP A 82 -6.50 -16.05 -5.39
N ALA A 83 -6.55 -17.05 -4.50
CA ALA A 83 -6.47 -18.46 -4.88
C ALA A 83 -7.63 -18.89 -5.80
N CYS A 84 -8.87 -18.47 -5.52
CA CYS A 84 -10.02 -18.78 -6.38
C CYS A 84 -9.90 -18.12 -7.76
N VAL A 85 -9.40 -16.88 -7.82
CA VAL A 85 -9.25 -16.16 -9.09
C VAL A 85 -8.15 -16.79 -9.93
N GLU A 86 -7.01 -17.13 -9.34
CA GLU A 86 -5.91 -17.80 -10.03
C GLU A 86 -6.35 -19.16 -10.58
N ASP A 87 -6.99 -20.00 -9.76
CA ASP A 87 -7.50 -21.32 -10.16
C ASP A 87 -8.54 -21.22 -11.30
N ALA A 88 -9.48 -20.27 -11.20
CA ALA A 88 -10.49 -20.06 -12.23
C ALA A 88 -9.88 -19.51 -13.54
N LEU A 89 -8.91 -18.61 -13.45
CA LEU A 89 -8.20 -18.08 -14.63
C LEU A 89 -7.36 -19.17 -15.30
N GLU A 90 -6.70 -20.02 -14.52
CA GLU A 90 -5.94 -21.15 -15.04
C GLU A 90 -6.87 -22.14 -15.78
N ALA A 91 -8.00 -22.49 -15.19
CA ALA A 91 -9.02 -23.33 -15.83
C ALA A 91 -9.56 -22.67 -17.12
N PHE A 92 -9.87 -21.36 -17.06
CA PHE A 92 -10.37 -20.60 -18.21
C PHE A 92 -9.36 -20.55 -19.35
N MET A 93 -8.09 -20.23 -19.07
CA MET A 93 -7.03 -20.15 -20.06
C MET A 93 -6.67 -21.52 -20.62
N THR A 94 -6.81 -22.59 -19.83
CA THR A 94 -6.64 -23.96 -20.33
C THR A 94 -7.72 -24.33 -21.34
N ALA A 95 -8.97 -23.94 -21.09
CA ALA A 95 -10.10 -24.25 -21.98
C ALA A 95 -10.19 -23.33 -23.21
N ASN A 96 -9.94 -22.02 -23.04
CA ASN A 96 -10.20 -20.99 -24.04
C ASN A 96 -8.95 -20.27 -24.53
N GLY A 97 -7.79 -20.52 -23.93
CA GLY A 97 -6.54 -19.84 -24.24
C GLY A 97 -6.15 -19.88 -25.72
N PRO A 98 -6.25 -21.03 -26.42
CA PRO A 98 -5.93 -21.08 -27.85
C PRO A 98 -6.85 -20.20 -28.72
N ALA A 99 -8.16 -20.20 -28.43
CA ALA A 99 -9.13 -19.38 -29.15
C ALA A 99 -8.92 -17.88 -28.88
N LEU A 100 -8.67 -17.52 -27.61
CA LEU A 100 -8.35 -16.15 -27.21
C LEU A 100 -7.04 -15.66 -27.83
N ALA A 101 -5.99 -16.49 -27.81
CA ALA A 101 -4.71 -16.20 -28.42
C ALA A 101 -4.82 -16.04 -29.95
N GLY A 102 -5.67 -16.84 -30.60
CA GLY A 102 -5.98 -16.69 -32.03
C GLY A 102 -6.68 -15.38 -32.34
N ALA A 103 -7.70 -15.00 -31.56
CA ALA A 103 -8.44 -13.75 -31.74
C ALA A 103 -7.55 -12.52 -31.50
N LEU A 104 -6.64 -12.59 -30.52
CA LEU A 104 -5.71 -11.53 -30.18
C LEU A 104 -4.38 -11.61 -30.93
N ALA A 105 -4.19 -12.58 -31.84
CA ALA A 105 -2.93 -12.82 -32.55
C ALA A 105 -2.36 -11.57 -33.25
N PRO A 106 -3.15 -10.71 -33.92
CA PRO A 106 -2.63 -9.48 -34.53
C PRO A 106 -2.02 -8.49 -33.53
N CYS A 107 -2.49 -8.51 -32.28
CA CYS A 107 -1.98 -7.66 -31.20
C CYS A 107 -0.83 -8.33 -30.44
N LEU A 108 -0.90 -9.65 -30.22
CA LEU A 108 0.06 -10.41 -29.43
C LEU A 108 1.33 -10.79 -30.21
N ASN A 109 1.21 -11.14 -31.49
CA ASN A 109 2.34 -11.54 -32.35
C ASN A 109 3.01 -10.34 -33.05
N GLY A 110 2.56 -9.12 -32.71
CA GLY A 110 2.90 -7.89 -33.40
C GLY A 110 2.05 -7.71 -34.67
N ALA A 111 1.51 -6.52 -34.85
CA ALA A 111 0.76 -6.21 -36.06
C ALA A 111 1.68 -6.41 -37.28
N PRO A 112 1.21 -7.00 -38.40
CA PRO A 112 2.00 -7.11 -39.62
C PRO A 112 2.40 -5.74 -40.20
N THR A 113 1.74 -4.67 -39.75
CA THR A 113 2.09 -3.26 -40.04
C THR A 113 3.29 -2.75 -39.26
N VAL A 114 3.76 -3.49 -38.26
CA VAL A 114 5.07 -3.31 -37.60
C VAL A 114 6.02 -4.41 -38.06
N LYS A 115 6.03 -4.70 -39.38
CA LYS A 115 7.33 -4.95 -40.03
C LYS A 115 8.13 -3.67 -39.81
N ARG A 116 8.89 -3.65 -38.71
CA ARG A 116 9.83 -2.60 -38.38
C ARG A 116 10.51 -2.13 -39.66
N THR A 117 10.25 -0.88 -40.03
CA THR A 117 11.20 -0.01 -40.70
C THR A 117 12.44 0.13 -39.80
N TRP A 118 13.17 -0.96 -39.57
CA TRP A 118 14.58 -0.86 -39.27
C TRP A 118 15.24 -0.51 -40.59
N TYR A 119 15.34 0.79 -40.88
CA TYR A 119 16.47 1.22 -41.69
C TYR A 119 17.70 0.84 -40.87
N GLN A 120 18.26 -0.33 -41.17
CA GLN A 120 19.59 -0.69 -40.74
C GLN A 120 20.48 0.36 -41.39
N CYS A 121 20.84 1.40 -40.64
CA CYS A 121 21.78 2.40 -41.10
C CYS A 121 23.07 1.63 -41.42
N GLN A 122 23.35 1.42 -42.71
CA GLN A 122 24.57 0.77 -43.20
C GLN A 122 25.79 1.70 -43.08
N ASN A 123 25.59 2.93 -42.58
CA ASN A 123 26.66 3.87 -42.35
C ASN A 123 27.17 3.72 -40.91
N LEU A 124 28.44 3.36 -40.77
CA LEU A 124 29.13 3.20 -39.48
C LEU A 124 29.11 4.46 -38.60
N GLU A 125 28.72 5.61 -39.14
CA GLU A 125 28.59 6.87 -38.38
C GLU A 125 27.29 6.98 -37.57
N CYS A 126 26.29 6.12 -37.81
CA CYS A 126 25.02 6.15 -37.07
C CYS A 126 25.11 5.59 -35.64
N SER A 127 26.23 5.00 -35.22
CA SER A 127 26.35 4.38 -33.89
C SER A 127 26.79 5.36 -32.78
N CYS A 128 27.04 6.65 -33.06
CA CYS A 128 27.66 7.55 -32.07
C CYS A 128 27.16 9.01 -32.08
N THR A 129 25.84 9.28 -32.13
CA THR A 129 25.30 10.57 -31.67
C THR A 129 24.12 10.41 -30.70
N PHE A 130 24.33 9.59 -29.68
CA PHE A 130 23.85 9.97 -28.36
C PHE A 130 24.90 10.90 -27.76
N THR A 131 24.79 12.21 -27.97
CA THR A 131 25.23 13.24 -27.00
C THR A 131 24.83 14.65 -27.44
N ALA A 132 24.09 15.31 -26.54
CA ALA A 132 24.31 16.70 -26.15
C ALA A 132 24.35 17.78 -27.25
N LEU A 133 23.21 18.43 -27.49
CA LEU A 133 23.17 19.84 -27.87
C LEU A 133 23.00 20.77 -26.65
N GLU A 134 23.55 20.38 -25.50
CA GLU A 134 24.03 21.35 -24.49
C GLU A 134 25.44 20.90 -24.05
N SER A 135 26.41 21.77 -24.32
CA SER A 135 27.85 21.62 -24.08
C SER A 135 28.24 20.86 -22.80
N VAL A 136 28.97 19.75 -22.95
CA VAL A 136 29.63 19.02 -21.84
C VAL A 136 30.71 19.88 -21.15
N GLU A 137 31.15 20.97 -21.77
CA GLU A 137 32.16 21.88 -21.23
C GLU A 137 31.63 22.72 -20.05
N ASN A 138 30.30 22.86 -19.90
CA ASN A 138 29.69 23.49 -18.73
C ASN A 138 29.44 22.53 -17.54
N ILE A 139 29.54 21.20 -17.75
CA ILE A 139 29.19 20.21 -16.73
C ILE A 139 30.41 19.76 -15.91
N ILE A 140 31.63 19.85 -16.47
CA ILE A 140 32.88 19.47 -15.78
C ILE A 140 33.66 20.70 -15.30
N MET A 141 32.98 21.74 -14.81
CA MET A 141 33.63 22.76 -13.98
C MET A 141 32.86 22.95 -12.69
N LYS A 142 33.55 22.72 -11.57
CA LYS A 142 33.08 23.09 -10.23
C LYS A 142 32.64 24.55 -10.25
N PRO A 143 31.50 24.94 -9.65
CA PRO A 143 31.20 26.36 -9.45
C PRO A 143 32.31 26.97 -8.60
N GLN A 144 33.19 27.75 -9.23
CA GLN A 144 34.16 28.57 -8.52
C GLN A 144 33.38 29.67 -7.79
N LYS A 145 33.51 29.68 -6.45
CA LYS A 145 33.19 30.85 -5.63
C LYS A 145 33.91 32.05 -6.24
N LYS A 146 33.17 33.00 -6.81
CA LYS A 146 33.69 34.36 -6.95
C LYS A 146 33.87 34.91 -5.52
N PRO A 147 35.07 35.38 -5.15
CA PRO A 147 35.24 36.08 -3.88
C PRO A 147 34.40 37.36 -3.90
N ALA A 148 33.89 37.70 -2.72
CA ALA A 148 33.14 38.92 -2.48
C ALA A 148 33.94 40.15 -2.95
N GLN A 149 33.28 41.03 -3.68
CA GLN A 149 33.42 42.46 -3.44
C GLN A 149 32.07 42.96 -2.91
N VAL A 150 32.21 43.67 -1.80
CA VAL A 150 31.20 44.30 -0.94
C VAL A 150 30.42 45.32 -1.80
N GLU A 151 29.08 45.46 -1.70
CA GLU A 151 28.47 46.47 -0.82
C GLU A 151 26.94 46.32 -0.67
N ALA A 152 26.51 46.52 0.59
CA ALA A 152 25.22 47.02 1.09
C ALA A 152 23.93 46.23 0.81
N SER A 153 23.45 45.46 1.80
CA SER A 153 22.31 45.86 2.69
C SER A 153 20.97 45.27 2.18
N THR A 154 20.03 44.70 2.93
CA THR A 154 19.74 44.46 4.34
C THR A 154 18.67 43.35 4.39
N GLY A 155 18.74 42.45 5.38
CA GLY A 155 17.54 41.77 5.94
C GLY A 155 17.18 40.38 5.38
N ARG A 156 17.52 39.34 6.15
CA ARG A 156 16.91 38.00 6.07
C ARG A 156 15.39 38.09 6.27
N GLN A 157 14.62 37.43 5.42
CA GLN A 157 13.25 37.00 5.71
C GLN A 157 13.17 35.48 5.53
N PRO A 158 12.71 34.71 6.54
CA PRO A 158 12.54 33.27 6.43
C PRO A 158 11.39 32.95 5.45
N GLN A 159 11.72 32.38 4.30
CA GLN A 159 10.72 31.85 3.38
C GLN A 159 10.15 30.54 3.96
N THR A 160 8.97 30.61 4.58
CA THR A 160 8.17 29.44 4.91
C THR A 160 7.74 28.75 3.61
N LEU A 161 7.97 27.43 3.52
CA LEU A 161 7.52 26.56 2.43
C LEU A 161 5.98 26.67 2.27
N GLY A 162 5.55 27.59 1.42
CA GLY A 162 4.16 27.93 1.16
C GLY A 162 3.44 26.78 0.47
N ARG A 163 2.64 26.03 1.24
CA ARG A 163 1.91 24.85 0.79
C ARG A 163 0.64 25.16 -0.01
N TYR A 164 0.26 26.42 -0.19
CA TYR A 164 -0.78 26.83 -1.15
C TYR A 164 -0.47 28.26 -1.65
N GLY A 165 -0.15 28.38 -2.93
CA GLY A 165 0.01 29.67 -3.62
C GLY A 165 -1.33 30.39 -3.79
N SER A 166 -1.29 31.57 -4.40
CA SER A 166 -2.31 32.63 -4.53
C SER A 166 -3.71 32.25 -5.05
N ALA A 167 -4.01 30.96 -5.22
CA ALA A 167 -5.28 30.42 -5.70
C ALA A 167 -6.38 30.31 -4.63
N SER A 168 -6.12 30.63 -3.36
CA SER A 168 -7.12 30.53 -2.27
C SER A 168 -7.79 31.86 -1.88
N ARG A 169 -7.59 32.95 -2.64
CA ARG A 169 -8.33 34.19 -2.42
C ARG A 169 -9.64 34.18 -3.21
N LEU A 170 -10.65 33.49 -2.68
CA LEU A 170 -12.04 33.69 -3.10
C LEU A 170 -12.55 35.02 -2.51
N SER A 171 -12.12 36.13 -3.10
CA SER A 171 -12.62 37.47 -2.80
C SER A 171 -13.01 38.17 -4.09
N ASN A 172 -14.05 37.67 -4.76
CA ASN A 172 -15.00 38.55 -5.44
C ASN A 172 -16.29 37.79 -5.78
N ARG A 173 -17.33 38.01 -4.97
CA ARG A 173 -18.73 37.88 -5.39
C ARG A 173 -19.00 38.93 -6.48
N GLN A 174 -19.76 38.54 -7.51
CA GLN A 174 -20.60 39.33 -8.45
C GLN A 174 -20.43 38.75 -9.87
N GLN A 175 -21.44 38.46 -10.69
CA GLN A 175 -22.88 38.83 -10.74
C GLN A 175 -23.65 37.76 -11.57
N ILE A 176 -24.95 37.63 -11.30
CA ILE A 176 -25.93 36.83 -12.07
C ILE A 176 -26.44 37.72 -13.22
N PRO A 177 -26.46 37.28 -14.49
CA PRO A 177 -27.17 38.00 -15.55
C PRO A 177 -28.64 37.55 -15.64
N ALA A 178 -29.51 38.51 -15.99
CA ALA A 178 -30.96 38.34 -16.21
C ALA A 178 -31.28 37.52 -17.46
#